data_AF-A0A928E5D0-F1
#
_entry.id   AF-A0A928E5D0-F1
#
_cell.length_a   1.000
_cell.length_b   1.000
_cell.length_c   1.000
_cell.angle_alpha   90.00
_cell.angle_beta   90.00
_cell.angle_gamma   90.00
#
_symmetry.space_group_name_H-M   'P 1'
#
loop_
_entity.id
_entity.type
_entity.pdbx_description
1 polymer ?
#
loop_
_entity_poly.entity_id
_entity_poly.type
_entity_poly.pdbx_seq_one_letter_code
_entity_poly.pdbx_strand_id
1 'polypeptide(L)'
;MKKLLTLTAVGAILTAPAFAVQKCVALDASTTTCTSTQAYGNADWSTTCTTNGTSVPIKGIAMCSNQAADAQYGTSDAIKTVSGTTDTTNVNCWCKMVEPAVSSWVLIYTYTSAGYCAFNCSYNCAWYAQRANAYLYALFGSLAN
;
A
#
# COMPACT_ATOMS: atom_id res chain seq x y z
N MET A 1 -20.68 29.48 64.99
CA MET A 1 -21.44 28.97 63.83
C MET A 1 -20.57 29.19 62.59
N LYS A 2 -19.93 28.12 62.06
CA LYS A 2 -20.25 27.49 60.77
C LYS A 2 -20.38 28.49 59.59
N LYS A 3 -19.38 28.56 58.71
CA LYS A 3 -19.34 27.82 57.43
C LYS A 3 -18.02 28.06 56.67
N LEU A 4 -17.38 26.93 56.34
CA LEU A 4 -16.35 26.73 55.32
C LEU A 4 -16.81 27.27 53.95
N LEU A 5 -15.85 27.71 53.13
CA LEU A 5 -15.91 27.54 51.68
C LEU A 5 -14.48 27.45 51.13
N THR A 6 -13.98 26.22 51.09
CA THR A 6 -12.79 25.78 50.37
C THR A 6 -13.05 25.86 48.87
N LEU A 7 -12.24 26.65 48.15
CA LEU A 7 -12.23 26.71 46.70
C LEU A 7 -11.31 25.58 46.18
N THR A 8 -11.89 24.47 45.74
CA THR A 8 -11.16 23.36 45.12
C THR A 8 -10.80 23.76 43.69
N ALA A 9 -9.53 24.05 43.44
CA ALA A 9 -9.00 24.22 42.09
C ALA A 9 -9.01 22.86 41.38
N VAL A 10 -9.98 22.64 40.49
CA VAL A 10 -9.99 21.49 39.58
C VAL A 10 -8.93 21.75 38.51
N GLY A 11 -7.73 21.22 38.74
CA GLY A 11 -6.69 21.15 37.73
C GLY A 11 -7.15 20.23 36.60
N ALA A 12 -7.52 20.82 35.47
CA ALA A 12 -7.74 20.09 34.24
C ALA A 12 -6.38 19.51 33.79
N ILE A 13 -6.14 18.24 34.12
CA ILE A 13 -5.06 17.47 33.53
C ILE A 13 -5.44 17.31 32.05
N LEU A 14 -4.82 18.13 31.21
CA LEU A 14 -4.79 17.94 29.76
C LEU A 14 -3.98 16.66 29.49
N THR A 15 -4.61 15.50 29.64
CA THR A 15 -4.09 14.27 29.03
C THR A 15 -4.23 14.48 27.53
N ALA A 16 -3.15 14.90 26.87
CA ALA A 16 -3.04 14.83 25.42
C ALA A 16 -3.50 13.42 25.01
N PRO A 17 -4.44 13.30 24.05
CA PRO A 17 -4.89 11.97 23.63
C PRO A 17 -3.66 11.22 23.14
N ALA A 18 -3.37 10.07 23.76
CA ALA A 18 -2.32 9.14 23.36
C ALA A 18 -2.60 8.48 21.99
N PHE A 19 -3.44 9.08 21.16
CA PHE A 19 -4.01 8.56 19.94
C PHE A 19 -3.67 9.49 18.79
N ALA A 20 -2.50 9.23 18.23
CA ALA A 20 -2.06 9.47 16.86
C ALA A 20 -0.56 9.72 16.93
N VAL A 21 0.20 8.68 17.29
CA VAL A 21 1.55 8.60 16.71
C VAL A 21 1.28 8.41 15.23
N GLN A 22 1.23 9.53 14.51
CA GLN A 22 1.31 9.56 13.06
C GLN A 22 2.66 8.91 12.77
N LYS A 23 2.64 7.59 12.57
CA LYS A 23 3.83 6.83 12.22
C LYS A 23 4.16 7.27 10.80
N CYS A 24 4.87 8.40 10.69
CA CYS A 24 5.50 8.84 9.47
C CYS A 24 6.56 7.80 9.14
N VAL A 25 6.16 6.72 8.46
CA VAL A 25 7.11 5.80 7.89
C VAL A 25 7.66 6.48 6.66
N ALA A 26 8.88 7.00 6.77
CA ALA A 26 9.62 7.51 5.63
C ALA A 26 10.05 6.33 4.73
N LEU A 27 9.15 5.92 3.84
CA LEU A 27 9.45 4.98 2.77
C LEU A 27 10.18 5.73 1.65
N ASP A 28 11.45 5.39 1.43
CA ASP A 28 12.29 5.98 0.39
C ASP A 28 12.78 4.88 -0.54
N ALA A 29 12.34 4.92 -1.79
CA ALA A 29 12.67 3.90 -2.78
C ALA A 29 14.19 3.77 -3.04
N SER A 30 14.97 4.83 -2.82
CA SER A 30 16.42 4.84 -3.09
C SER A 30 17.23 4.05 -2.06
N THR A 31 16.73 3.97 -0.81
CA THR A 31 17.39 3.31 0.32
C THR A 31 16.60 2.09 0.82
N THR A 32 15.48 1.76 0.18
CA THR A 32 14.63 0.65 0.55
C THR A 32 15.04 -0.66 -0.12
N THR A 33 15.12 -1.72 0.67
CA THR A 33 15.28 -3.10 0.19
C THR A 33 14.14 -3.95 0.71
N CYS A 34 13.55 -4.81 -0.13
CA CYS A 34 12.38 -5.60 0.26
C CYS A 34 12.63 -7.10 0.15
N THR A 35 12.02 -7.85 1.07
CA THR A 35 11.97 -9.31 1.09
C THR A 35 10.51 -9.75 1.14
N SER A 36 10.10 -10.67 0.29
CA SER A 36 8.72 -11.19 0.24
C SER A 36 8.67 -12.71 0.19
N THR A 37 7.68 -13.25 0.89
CA THR A 37 7.19 -14.62 0.72
C THR A 37 6.05 -14.57 -0.29
N GLN A 38 6.23 -15.24 -1.42
CA GLN A 38 5.37 -15.09 -2.58
C GLN A 38 4.26 -16.15 -2.56
N ALA A 39 3.01 -15.73 -2.67
CA ALA A 39 1.86 -16.62 -2.80
C ALA A 39 1.10 -16.31 -4.09
N TYR A 40 0.68 -17.35 -4.81
CA TYR A 40 -0.13 -17.24 -6.02
C TYR A 40 -1.62 -17.31 -5.70
N GLY A 41 -2.46 -16.81 -6.60
CA GLY A 41 -3.91 -16.99 -6.55
C GLY A 41 -4.65 -16.15 -5.51
N ASN A 42 -3.96 -15.27 -4.79
CA ASN A 42 -4.57 -14.32 -3.86
C ASN A 42 -4.71 -12.93 -4.50
N ALA A 43 -5.65 -12.12 -4.01
CA ALA A 43 -5.69 -10.69 -4.34
C ALA A 43 -4.71 -9.89 -3.48
N ASP A 44 -4.52 -10.31 -2.22
CA ASP A 44 -3.61 -9.64 -1.29
C ASP A 44 -2.15 -10.00 -1.57
N TRP A 45 -1.26 -9.03 -1.39
CA TRP A 45 0.18 -9.23 -1.41
C TRP A 45 0.82 -8.55 -0.20
N SER A 46 1.96 -9.08 0.24
CA SER A 46 2.73 -8.47 1.32
C SER A 46 4.21 -8.68 1.11
N THR A 47 5.00 -7.77 1.69
CA THR A 47 6.46 -7.82 1.70
C THR A 47 6.94 -7.10 2.95
N THR A 48 8.15 -7.40 3.42
CA THR A 48 8.82 -6.59 4.43
C THR A 48 9.88 -5.76 3.73
N CYS A 49 9.87 -4.46 3.93
CA CYS A 49 10.84 -3.55 3.35
C CYS A 49 11.66 -2.87 4.45
N THR A 50 12.97 -2.87 4.30
CA THR A 50 13.90 -2.18 5.19
C THR A 50 14.29 -0.85 4.54
N THR A 51 13.89 0.25 5.16
CA THR A 51 14.24 1.62 4.77
C THR A 51 15.03 2.26 5.90
N ASN A 52 16.20 2.86 5.62
CA ASN A 52 17.03 3.51 6.65
C ASN A 52 17.27 2.65 7.91
N GLY A 53 17.48 1.34 7.73
CA GLY A 53 17.69 0.38 8.83
C GLY A 53 16.44 -0.02 9.62
N THR A 54 15.25 0.48 9.25
CA THR A 54 13.97 0.12 9.88
C THR A 54 13.17 -0.82 8.98
N SER A 55 12.82 -1.99 9.50
CA SER A 55 11.95 -2.95 8.81
C SER A 55 10.48 -2.57 8.95
N VAL A 56 9.80 -2.45 7.83
CA VAL A 56 8.40 -2.04 7.72
C VAL A 56 7.64 -3.12 6.95
N PRO A 57 6.61 -3.74 7.54
CA PRO A 57 5.71 -4.59 6.78
C PRO A 57 4.88 -3.73 5.84
N ILE A 58 4.88 -4.11 4.56
CA ILE A 58 4.06 -3.55 3.51
C ILE A 58 2.99 -4.56 3.15
N LYS A 59 1.74 -4.10 3.06
CA LYS A 59 0.62 -4.89 2.54
C LYS A 59 -0.05 -4.12 1.43
N GLY A 60 -0.58 -4.86 0.48
CA GLY A 60 -1.30 -4.29 -0.64
C GLY A 60 -2.29 -5.27 -1.24
N ILE A 61 -3.02 -4.75 -2.22
CA ILE A 61 -3.95 -5.49 -3.04
C ILE A 61 -3.48 -5.46 -4.49
N ALA A 62 -3.78 -6.53 -5.19
CA ALA A 62 -3.48 -6.77 -6.58
C ALA A 62 -4.78 -7.00 -7.34
N MET A 63 -4.93 -6.34 -8.48
CA MET A 63 -6.14 -6.41 -9.28
C MET A 63 -5.81 -6.42 -10.76
N CYS A 64 -6.56 -7.23 -11.49
CA CYS A 64 -6.51 -7.24 -12.94
C CYS A 64 -7.56 -6.29 -13.50
N SER A 65 -7.17 -5.46 -14.47
CA SER A 65 -8.04 -4.51 -15.13
C SER A 65 -7.76 -4.50 -16.63
N ASN A 66 -8.74 -4.08 -17.41
CA ASN A 66 -8.57 -3.77 -18.83
C ASN A 66 -8.22 -2.29 -19.08
N GLN A 67 -8.13 -1.49 -18.02
CA GLN A 67 -7.67 -0.12 -18.11
C GLN A 67 -6.29 -0.08 -18.76
N ALA A 68 -6.19 0.65 -19.87
CA ALA A 68 -4.93 0.92 -20.53
C ALA A 68 -3.99 1.67 -19.59
N ALA A 69 -2.70 1.37 -19.68
CA ALA A 69 -1.66 2.16 -19.07
C ALA A 69 -0.70 2.62 -20.16
N ASP A 70 -0.11 3.79 -19.97
CA ASP A 70 0.85 4.34 -20.94
C ASP A 70 2.18 3.55 -20.92
N ALA A 71 2.56 3.01 -19.76
CA ALA A 71 3.78 2.22 -19.58
C ALA A 71 3.74 1.37 -18.30
N GLN A 72 4.65 0.39 -18.20
CA GLN A 72 4.95 -0.31 -16.95
C GLN A 72 5.38 0.71 -15.88
N TYR A 73 4.92 0.50 -14.64
CA TYR A 73 5.04 1.40 -13.50
C TYR A 73 4.25 2.72 -13.61
N GLY A 74 3.41 2.86 -14.65
CA GLY A 74 2.42 3.92 -14.72
C GLY A 74 1.46 3.86 -13.53
N THR A 75 1.09 5.03 -13.01
CA THR A 75 0.23 5.15 -11.84
C THR A 75 -1.19 5.58 -12.20
N SER A 76 -2.16 5.23 -11.36
CA SER A 76 -3.55 5.67 -11.49
C SER A 76 -4.23 5.72 -10.13
N ASP A 77 -5.02 6.76 -9.86
CA ASP A 77 -5.72 6.88 -8.56
C ASP A 77 -6.87 5.88 -8.42
N ALA A 78 -7.46 5.51 -9.56
CA ALA A 78 -8.50 4.50 -9.66
C ALA A 78 -8.22 3.56 -10.83
N ILE A 79 -8.66 2.31 -10.72
CA ILE A 79 -8.67 1.37 -11.83
C ILE A 79 -10.09 0.93 -12.11
N LYS A 80 -10.43 0.71 -13.38
CA LYS A 80 -11.72 0.13 -13.74
C LYS A 80 -11.77 -1.32 -13.28
N THR A 81 -12.63 -1.61 -12.31
CA THR A 81 -13.02 -2.97 -11.93
C THR A 81 -14.02 -3.49 -12.95
N VAL A 82 -13.65 -4.51 -13.72
CA VAL A 82 -14.62 -5.21 -14.57
C VAL A 82 -15.06 -6.48 -13.85
N SER A 83 -16.31 -6.50 -13.41
CA SER A 83 -16.95 -7.70 -12.87
C SER A 83 -17.28 -8.66 -14.02
N GLY A 84 -16.44 -9.66 -14.24
CA GLY A 84 -16.72 -10.69 -15.24
C GLY A 84 -15.57 -11.67 -15.41
N THR A 85 -15.81 -12.93 -15.06
CA THR A 85 -14.87 -14.05 -15.21
C THR A 85 -14.58 -14.42 -16.67
N THR A 86 -15.25 -13.79 -17.63
CA THR A 86 -15.18 -14.09 -19.07
C THR A 86 -14.50 -13.01 -19.91
N ASP A 87 -14.13 -11.87 -19.31
CA ASP A 87 -13.54 -10.77 -20.07
C ASP A 87 -12.04 -11.01 -20.26
N THR A 88 -11.66 -11.43 -21.48
CA THR A 88 -10.26 -11.67 -21.88
C THR A 88 -9.40 -10.41 -21.86
N THR A 89 -10.01 -9.24 -21.62
CA THR A 89 -9.32 -7.95 -21.62
C THR A 89 -8.70 -7.56 -20.28
N ASN A 90 -9.03 -8.24 -19.18
CA ASN A 90 -8.48 -7.95 -17.84
C ASN A 90 -7.05 -8.49 -17.66
N VAL A 91 -6.13 -8.01 -18.49
CA VAL A 91 -4.76 -8.53 -18.55
C VAL A 91 -3.74 -7.64 -17.85
N ASN A 92 -4.11 -6.40 -17.50
CA ASN A 92 -3.19 -5.48 -16.85
C ASN A 92 -3.24 -5.71 -15.33
N CYS A 93 -2.11 -6.09 -14.76
CA CYS A 93 -1.96 -6.31 -13.33
C CYS A 93 -1.54 -5.02 -12.63
N TRP A 94 -2.43 -4.53 -11.79
CA TRP A 94 -2.27 -3.32 -10.99
C TRP A 94 -2.08 -3.67 -9.53
N CYS A 95 -1.13 -3.01 -8.89
CA CYS A 95 -0.83 -3.18 -7.47
C CYS A 95 -1.10 -1.88 -6.73
N LYS A 96 -1.62 -1.98 -5.52
CA LYS A 96 -1.80 -0.84 -4.62
C LYS A 96 -1.35 -1.22 -3.23
N MET A 97 -0.53 -0.38 -2.62
CA MET A 97 -0.20 -0.50 -1.20
C MET A 97 -1.35 0.06 -0.36
N VAL A 98 -1.68 -0.64 0.72
CA VAL A 98 -2.73 -0.25 1.68
C VAL A 98 -2.18 -0.06 3.09
N GLU A 99 -1.03 -0.67 3.41
CA GLU A 99 -0.28 -0.46 4.65
C GLU A 99 1.23 -0.35 4.33
N PRO A 100 1.99 0.54 5.02
CA PRO A 100 1.57 1.41 6.12
C PRO A 100 0.84 2.70 5.66
N ALA A 101 0.86 2.98 4.37
CA ALA A 101 0.17 4.12 3.75
C ALA A 101 -0.44 3.68 2.42
N VAL A 102 -1.43 4.42 1.95
CA VAL A 102 -2.15 4.10 0.72
C VAL A 102 -1.45 4.75 -0.47
N SER A 103 -1.04 3.95 -1.45
CA SER A 103 -0.47 4.45 -2.72
C SER A 103 -1.55 4.65 -3.78
N SER A 104 -1.20 5.29 -4.90
CA SER A 104 -1.94 5.09 -6.15
C SER A 104 -1.79 3.64 -6.63
N TRP A 105 -2.63 3.21 -7.56
CA TRP A 105 -2.42 1.96 -8.28
C TRP A 105 -1.21 2.09 -9.18
N VAL A 106 -0.41 1.03 -9.29
CA VAL A 106 0.78 0.96 -10.12
C VAL A 106 0.67 -0.24 -11.05
N LEU A 107 0.77 -0.02 -12.36
CA LEU A 107 0.83 -1.12 -13.32
C LEU A 107 2.17 -1.84 -13.19
N ILE A 108 2.16 -3.15 -13.00
CA ILE A 108 3.42 -3.92 -12.94
C ILE A 108 3.65 -4.82 -14.14
N TYR A 109 2.59 -5.31 -14.79
CA TYR A 109 2.72 -6.29 -15.87
C TYR A 109 1.43 -6.40 -16.67
N THR A 110 1.57 -6.66 -17.97
CA THR A 110 0.44 -6.97 -18.87
C THR A 110 0.56 -8.41 -19.32
N TYR A 111 -0.44 -9.22 -18.99
CA TYR A 111 -0.53 -10.61 -19.37
C TYR A 111 -1.13 -10.78 -20.77
N THR A 112 -1.08 -12.01 -21.29
CA THR A 112 -1.80 -12.40 -22.51
C THR A 112 -3.20 -12.95 -22.22
N SER A 113 -3.54 -13.18 -20.95
CA SER A 113 -4.85 -13.70 -20.55
C SER A 113 -5.26 -13.27 -19.14
N ALA A 114 -6.56 -13.09 -18.95
CA ALA A 114 -7.14 -12.68 -17.67
C ALA A 114 -6.92 -13.73 -16.56
N GLY A 115 -6.98 -15.03 -16.89
CA GLY A 115 -6.75 -16.10 -15.92
C GLY A 115 -5.32 -16.10 -15.37
N TYR A 116 -4.31 -15.90 -16.22
CA TYR A 116 -2.92 -15.76 -15.77
C TYR A 116 -2.72 -14.50 -14.95
N CYS A 117 -3.37 -13.39 -15.33
CA CYS A 117 -3.34 -12.18 -14.52
C CYS A 117 -3.90 -12.46 -13.12
N ALA A 118 -5.11 -13.01 -13.02
CA ALA A 118 -5.76 -13.28 -11.74
C ALA A 118 -4.92 -14.20 -10.84
N PHE A 119 -4.25 -15.20 -11.42
CA PHE A 119 -3.40 -16.13 -10.67
C PHE A 119 -2.06 -15.53 -10.22
N ASN A 120 -1.42 -14.68 -11.05
CA ASN A 120 -0.04 -14.24 -10.84
C ASN A 120 0.09 -12.79 -10.36
N CYS A 121 -0.99 -12.01 -10.32
CA CYS A 121 -0.88 -10.56 -10.12
C CYS A 121 -0.30 -10.20 -8.74
N SER A 122 -0.84 -10.76 -7.65
CA SER A 122 -0.32 -10.56 -6.28
C SER A 122 1.11 -11.04 -6.11
N TYR A 123 1.44 -12.19 -6.69
CA TYR A 123 2.80 -12.71 -6.76
C TYR A 123 3.74 -11.65 -7.34
N ASN A 124 3.38 -11.07 -8.49
CA ASN A 124 4.23 -10.10 -9.14
C ASN A 124 4.31 -8.78 -8.37
N CYS A 125 3.23 -8.32 -7.72
CA CYS A 125 3.29 -7.14 -6.85
C CYS A 125 4.38 -7.30 -5.76
N ALA A 126 4.40 -8.46 -5.09
CA ALA A 126 5.39 -8.76 -4.07
C ALA A 126 6.79 -9.02 -4.66
N TRP A 127 6.89 -9.57 -5.87
CA TRP A 127 8.15 -9.86 -6.55
C TRP A 127 8.86 -8.60 -7.06
N TYR A 128 8.11 -7.69 -7.71
CA TYR A 128 8.65 -6.42 -8.20
C TYR A 128 9.05 -5.50 -7.04
N ALA A 129 8.37 -5.57 -5.89
CA ALA A 129 8.79 -4.85 -4.68
C ALA A 129 10.23 -5.20 -4.26
N GLN A 130 10.68 -6.43 -4.47
CA GLN A 130 12.05 -6.86 -4.13
C GLN A 130 13.10 -6.45 -5.17
N ARG A 131 12.71 -6.31 -6.44
CA ARG A 131 13.64 -6.37 -7.58
C ARG A 131 13.68 -5.11 -8.43
N ALA A 132 12.66 -4.27 -8.36
CA ALA A 132 12.53 -3.11 -9.23
C ALA A 132 12.39 -1.83 -8.40
N ASN A 133 13.47 -1.06 -8.31
CA ASN A 133 13.43 0.26 -7.67
C ASN A 133 12.41 1.19 -8.35
N ALA A 134 12.24 1.10 -9.68
CA ALA A 134 11.22 1.87 -10.40
C ALA A 134 9.79 1.61 -9.87
N TYR A 135 9.49 0.36 -9.49
CA TYR A 135 8.22 0.03 -8.86
C TYR A 135 8.10 0.65 -7.47
N LEU A 136 9.17 0.61 -6.65
CA LEU A 136 9.17 1.27 -5.34
C LEU A 136 9.03 2.79 -5.47
N TYR A 137 9.64 3.43 -6.48
CA TYR A 137 9.46 4.86 -6.75
C TYR A 137 8.02 5.20 -7.12
N ALA A 138 7.38 4.39 -7.97
CA ALA A 138 5.96 4.59 -8.31
C ALA A 138 5.04 4.37 -7.09
N LEU A 139 5.35 3.36 -6.28
CA LEU A 139 4.56 2.98 -5.12
C LEU A 139 4.68 3.99 -3.97
N PHE A 140 5.90 4.49 -3.70
CA PHE A 140 6.17 5.41 -2.59
C PHE A 140 6.04 6.88 -2.99
N GLY A 141 6.31 7.21 -4.26
CA GLY A 141 6.15 8.57 -4.79
C GLY A 141 4.70 9.04 -4.90
N SER A 142 3.73 8.12 -4.79
CA SER A 142 2.30 8.40 -4.81
C SER A 142 1.65 8.37 -3.41
N LEU A 143 2.44 8.23 -2.34
CA LEU A 143 1.91 8.26 -0.99
C LEU A 143 1.38 9.67 -0.70
N ALA A 144 0.15 9.74 -0.20
CA ALA A 144 -0.48 10.99 0.17
C ALA A 144 0.46 11.80 1.10
N ASN A 145 0.78 13.02 0.67
CA ASN A 145 1.24 14.07 1.59
C ASN A 145 0.09 14.49 2.50
#